data_AF-A0AAE7RFD1-F1
#
_entry.id   AF-A0AAE7RFD1-F1
#
_cell.length_a   1.000
_cell.length_b   1.000
_cell.length_c   1.000
_cell.angle_alpha   90.00
_cell.angle_beta   90.00
_cell.angle_gamma   90.00
#
_symmetry.space_group_name_H-M   'P 1'
#
loop_
_entity.id
_entity.type
_entity.pdbx_description
1 polymer ?
#
loop_
_entity_poly.entity_id
_entity_poly.type
_entity_poly.pdbx_seq_one_letter_code
_entity_poly.pdbx_strand_id
1 'polypeptide(L)'
;MPYDAALLDETVRIVEQAAPEADRTGQFPWAGIRAVHASGLLESTVATRYGGKGASLGDVAHILAALGRGDPSVALISAMTIFNHLGQATKSHWPDDLYRRLLADSKQRPLLLNAARVEPELGSPARGGLPATIARRTADGWSISGRKRFVTGALGLTHFLVWSHTDETPERVGTFVVPNGHKGIHIIENWNSLGMRATGSHDVEYVNVEIPADHVIDLVDPSVAQQDNRAHAAFNLALTAIYLGAAEAAQAAFIRFAHERVPANLGHPIARTERFITLSGEIDLLVSGAREIIFSALDNHSSAERIIRARLMAGRQLRDAVQIAVRGIGNPGLSADLGLERHFRDVQSVLVHAPQEDTSIAILGREAFDQWNRQEADRACAETVQTVRKSA
;
A
#
# COMPACT_ATOMS: atom_id res chain seq x y z
N MET A 1 -19.02 0.46 -11.07
CA MET A 1 -17.56 0.61 -10.99
C MET A 1 -17.14 1.81 -11.83
N PRO A 2 -16.30 2.73 -11.34
CA PRO A 2 -15.80 3.89 -12.07
C PRO A 2 -14.74 3.52 -13.13
N TYR A 3 -14.59 2.24 -13.49
CA TYR A 3 -13.64 1.73 -14.48
C TYR A 3 -14.27 0.59 -15.28
N ASP A 4 -13.79 0.40 -16.51
CA ASP A 4 -14.22 -0.65 -17.42
C ASP A 4 -13.60 -1.99 -17.01
N ALA A 5 -14.43 -2.99 -16.74
CA ALA A 5 -14.00 -4.30 -16.28
C ALA A 5 -13.20 -5.05 -17.36
N ALA A 6 -13.56 -4.93 -18.63
CA ALA A 6 -12.83 -5.59 -19.72
C ALA A 6 -11.43 -4.98 -19.88
N LEU A 7 -11.33 -3.66 -19.74
CA LEU A 7 -10.05 -2.94 -19.76
C LEU A 7 -9.17 -3.28 -18.55
N LEU A 8 -9.77 -3.45 -17.37
CA LEU A 8 -9.04 -3.92 -16.19
C LEU A 8 -8.49 -5.34 -16.42
N ASP A 9 -9.30 -6.26 -16.94
CA ASP A 9 -8.86 -7.63 -17.21
C ASP A 9 -7.75 -7.69 -18.27
N GLU A 10 -7.83 -6.87 -19.33
CA GLU A 10 -6.74 -6.72 -20.29
C GLU A 10 -5.46 -6.17 -19.65
N THR A 11 -5.58 -5.14 -18.81
CA THR A 11 -4.45 -4.56 -18.08
C THR A 11 -3.79 -5.60 -17.19
N VAL A 12 -4.58 -6.36 -16.41
CA VAL A 12 -4.07 -7.40 -15.51
C VAL A 12 -3.35 -8.49 -16.29
N ARG A 13 -3.83 -8.91 -17.47
CA ARG A 13 -3.13 -9.89 -18.32
C ARG A 13 -1.74 -9.39 -18.76
N ILE A 14 -1.62 -8.13 -19.15
CA ILE A 14 -0.32 -7.54 -19.54
C ILE A 14 0.63 -7.50 -18.33
N VAL A 15 0.12 -7.11 -17.16
CA VAL A 15 0.87 -7.06 -15.91
C VAL A 15 1.35 -8.47 -15.52
N GLU A 16 0.47 -9.47 -15.54
CA GLU A 16 0.77 -10.87 -15.22
C GLU A 16 1.86 -11.45 -16.14
N GLN A 17 1.77 -11.20 -17.45
CA GLN A 17 2.75 -11.67 -18.43
C GLN A 17 4.15 -11.08 -18.21
N ALA A 18 4.24 -9.83 -17.76
CA ALA A 18 5.51 -9.15 -17.51
C ALA A 18 6.12 -9.47 -16.13
N ALA A 19 5.31 -9.93 -15.17
CA ALA A 19 5.72 -10.12 -13.78
C ALA A 19 6.94 -11.06 -13.57
N PRO A 20 7.07 -12.22 -14.26
CA PRO A 20 8.20 -13.12 -14.03
C PRO A 20 9.55 -12.49 -14.32
N GLU A 21 9.65 -11.73 -15.42
CA GLU A 21 10.90 -11.09 -15.81
C GLU A 21 11.26 -9.92 -14.87
N ALA A 22 10.26 -9.14 -14.47
CA ALA A 22 10.44 -8.05 -13.52
C ALA A 22 10.91 -8.58 -12.14
N ASP A 23 10.31 -9.66 -11.64
CA ASP A 23 10.74 -10.30 -10.39
C ASP A 23 12.17 -10.87 -10.49
N ARG A 24 12.47 -11.61 -11.57
CA ARG A 24 13.79 -12.23 -11.78
C ARG A 24 14.91 -11.19 -11.84
N THR A 25 14.71 -10.12 -12.60
CA THR A 25 15.73 -9.09 -12.82
C THR A 25 15.75 -8.02 -11.73
N GLY A 26 14.63 -7.83 -11.01
CA GLY A 26 14.45 -6.70 -10.09
C GLY A 26 14.36 -5.34 -10.79
N GLN A 27 14.28 -5.30 -12.13
CA GLN A 27 14.17 -4.06 -12.88
C GLN A 27 12.80 -3.41 -12.68
N PHE A 28 12.75 -2.09 -12.86
CA PHE A 28 11.51 -1.33 -12.76
C PHE A 28 10.47 -1.83 -13.79
N PRO A 29 9.22 -2.13 -13.37
CA PRO A 29 8.26 -2.90 -14.18
C PRO A 29 7.51 -2.00 -15.19
N TRP A 30 8.25 -1.38 -16.10
CA TRP A 30 7.72 -0.41 -17.07
C TRP A 30 6.59 -0.95 -17.94
N ALA A 31 6.61 -2.24 -18.32
CA ALA A 31 5.54 -2.84 -19.11
C ALA A 31 4.20 -2.79 -18.36
N GLY A 32 4.18 -3.21 -17.09
CA GLY A 32 3.00 -3.14 -16.24
C GLY A 32 2.57 -1.70 -15.97
N ILE A 33 3.50 -0.82 -15.60
CA ILE A 33 3.18 0.59 -15.31
C ILE A 33 2.56 1.30 -16.53
N ARG A 34 3.08 1.08 -17.73
CA ARG A 34 2.50 1.64 -18.95
C ARG A 34 1.10 1.10 -19.24
N ALA A 35 0.84 -0.18 -18.95
CA ALA A 35 -0.51 -0.75 -19.10
C ALA A 35 -1.51 -0.14 -18.10
N VAL A 36 -1.11 0.05 -16.84
CA VAL A 36 -1.95 0.70 -15.81
C VAL A 36 -2.22 2.17 -16.15
N HIS A 37 -1.22 2.88 -16.70
CA HIS A 37 -1.40 4.25 -17.20
C HIS A 37 -2.34 4.31 -18.40
N ALA A 38 -2.12 3.46 -19.42
CA ALA A 38 -2.93 3.45 -20.64
C ALA A 38 -4.41 3.12 -20.39
N SER A 39 -4.71 2.36 -19.33
CA SER A 39 -6.08 2.08 -18.90
C SER A 39 -6.73 3.21 -18.06
N GLY A 40 -5.96 4.23 -17.70
CA GLY A 40 -6.39 5.34 -16.85
C GLY A 40 -6.62 4.96 -15.38
N LEU A 41 -6.04 3.83 -14.94
CA LEU A 41 -6.20 3.36 -13.57
C LEU A 41 -5.33 4.15 -12.57
N LEU A 42 -4.18 4.68 -12.99
CA LEU A 42 -3.34 5.55 -12.15
C LEU A 42 -4.10 6.81 -11.72
N GLU A 43 -4.91 7.38 -12.61
CA GLU A 43 -5.69 8.60 -12.40
C GLU A 43 -7.13 8.32 -11.92
N SER A 44 -7.45 7.07 -11.56
CA SER A 44 -8.83 6.64 -11.23
C SER A 44 -9.50 7.48 -10.14
N THR A 45 -8.75 7.92 -9.14
CA THR A 45 -9.23 8.71 -7.99
C THR A 45 -9.11 10.22 -8.18
N VAL A 46 -8.61 10.70 -9.33
CA VAL A 46 -8.58 12.13 -9.63
C VAL A 46 -10.01 12.67 -9.56
N ALA A 47 -10.21 13.72 -8.76
CA ALA A 47 -11.54 14.27 -8.54
C ALA A 47 -12.15 14.84 -9.83
N THR A 48 -13.48 14.79 -9.91
CA THR A 48 -14.27 15.29 -11.07
C THR A 48 -14.01 16.77 -11.36
N ARG A 49 -13.70 17.59 -10.34
CA ARG A 49 -13.31 19.01 -10.50
C ARG A 49 -12.02 19.22 -11.31
N TYR A 50 -11.21 18.18 -11.46
CA TYR A 50 -10.01 18.16 -12.32
C TYR A 50 -10.21 17.33 -13.60
N GLY A 51 -11.45 16.90 -13.89
CA GLY A 51 -11.79 16.08 -15.07
C GLY A 51 -11.54 14.58 -14.89
N GLY A 52 -11.27 14.10 -13.68
CA GLY A 52 -11.10 12.68 -13.39
C GLY A 52 -12.41 11.94 -13.07
N LYS A 53 -12.31 10.64 -12.79
CA LYS A 53 -13.47 9.75 -12.53
C LYS A 53 -13.92 9.72 -11.07
N GLY A 54 -13.08 10.17 -10.14
CA GLY A 54 -13.42 10.27 -8.71
C GLY A 54 -13.70 8.92 -8.04
N ALA A 55 -12.96 7.86 -8.39
CA ALA A 55 -13.10 6.55 -7.77
C ALA A 55 -12.97 6.62 -6.23
N SER A 56 -13.77 5.82 -5.53
CA SER A 56 -13.77 5.74 -4.07
C SER A 56 -12.62 4.86 -3.55
N LEU A 57 -12.39 4.86 -2.24
CA LEU A 57 -11.41 3.97 -1.62
C LEU A 57 -11.75 2.47 -1.81
N GLY A 58 -13.04 2.12 -1.82
CA GLY A 58 -13.50 0.75 -2.12
C GLY A 58 -13.19 0.34 -3.55
N ASP A 59 -13.42 1.24 -4.52
CA ASP A 59 -13.03 1.03 -5.91
C ASP A 59 -11.52 0.83 -6.05
N VAL A 60 -10.71 1.60 -5.32
CA VAL A 60 -9.25 1.43 -5.28
C VAL A 60 -8.88 0.06 -4.73
N ALA A 61 -9.50 -0.42 -3.65
CA ALA A 61 -9.22 -1.75 -3.13
C ALA A 61 -9.50 -2.85 -4.17
N HIS A 62 -10.56 -2.73 -4.97
CA HIS A 62 -10.82 -3.66 -6.07
C HIS A 62 -9.77 -3.57 -7.20
N ILE A 63 -9.36 -2.36 -7.59
CA ILE A 63 -8.28 -2.15 -8.57
C ILE A 63 -6.98 -2.79 -8.06
N LEU A 64 -6.63 -2.56 -6.79
CA LEU A 64 -5.40 -3.08 -6.20
C LEU A 64 -5.42 -4.61 -6.06
N ALA A 65 -6.56 -5.22 -5.74
CA ALA A 65 -6.70 -6.68 -5.77
C ALA A 65 -6.51 -7.25 -7.18
N ALA A 66 -7.10 -6.61 -8.19
CA ALA A 66 -6.95 -7.04 -9.58
C ALA A 66 -5.49 -6.93 -10.05
N LEU A 67 -4.84 -5.78 -9.83
CA LEU A 67 -3.43 -5.57 -10.19
C LEU A 67 -2.50 -6.50 -9.40
N GLY A 68 -2.77 -6.73 -8.11
CA GLY A 68 -2.00 -7.62 -7.26
C GLY A 68 -2.03 -9.08 -7.71
N ARG A 69 -3.09 -9.50 -8.41
CA ARG A 69 -3.15 -10.82 -9.06
C ARG A 69 -2.15 -10.96 -10.19
N GLY A 70 -1.90 -9.87 -10.94
CA GLY A 70 -0.88 -9.83 -11.98
C GLY A 70 0.53 -9.70 -11.41
N ASP A 71 0.78 -8.58 -10.73
CA ASP A 71 2.07 -8.27 -10.10
C ASP A 71 1.86 -7.34 -8.88
N PRO A 72 2.06 -7.85 -7.65
CA PRO A 72 2.02 -7.05 -6.44
C PRO A 72 2.93 -5.82 -6.45
N SER A 73 4.08 -5.88 -7.14
CA SER A 73 5.00 -4.75 -7.26
C SER A 73 4.41 -3.61 -8.08
N VAL A 74 3.81 -3.91 -9.23
CA VAL A 74 3.10 -2.93 -10.07
C VAL A 74 1.91 -2.35 -9.31
N ALA A 75 1.15 -3.19 -8.61
CA ALA A 75 0.01 -2.75 -7.81
C ALA A 75 0.44 -1.77 -6.70
N LEU A 76 1.55 -2.06 -6.00
CA LEU A 76 2.08 -1.18 -4.95
C LEU A 76 2.55 0.16 -5.51
N ILE A 77 3.34 0.17 -6.59
CA ILE A 77 3.82 1.41 -7.22
C ILE A 77 2.61 2.25 -7.66
N SER A 78 1.59 1.62 -8.26
CA SER A 78 0.36 2.29 -8.69
C SER A 78 -0.41 2.88 -7.50
N ALA A 79 -0.51 2.13 -6.40
CA ALA A 79 -1.17 2.57 -5.17
C ALA A 79 -0.58 3.88 -4.61
N MET A 80 0.74 4.05 -4.69
CA MET A 80 1.39 5.28 -4.20
C MET A 80 0.86 6.52 -4.93
N THR A 81 0.60 6.42 -6.23
CA THR A 81 0.05 7.51 -7.04
C THR A 81 -1.45 7.68 -6.79
N ILE A 82 -2.21 6.57 -6.85
CA ILE A 82 -3.67 6.56 -6.68
C ILE A 82 -4.06 7.14 -5.31
N PHE A 83 -3.32 6.84 -4.25
CA PHE A 83 -3.60 7.38 -2.91
C PHE A 83 -3.28 8.87 -2.78
N ASN A 84 -2.27 9.38 -3.50
CA ASN A 84 -2.02 10.83 -3.55
C ASN A 84 -3.16 11.59 -4.24
N HIS A 85 -3.66 11.06 -5.35
CA HIS A 85 -4.84 11.61 -6.02
C HIS A 85 -6.09 11.55 -5.13
N LEU A 86 -6.30 10.45 -4.39
CA LEU A 86 -7.42 10.31 -3.46
C LEU A 86 -7.30 11.27 -2.26
N GLY A 87 -6.09 11.46 -1.72
CA GLY A 87 -5.80 12.46 -0.70
C GLY A 87 -6.14 13.87 -1.17
N GLN A 88 -5.73 14.22 -2.40
CA GLN A 88 -6.08 15.51 -2.99
C GLN A 88 -7.59 15.64 -3.25
N ALA A 89 -8.25 14.57 -3.69
CA ALA A 89 -9.69 14.56 -3.92
C ALA A 89 -10.50 14.87 -2.64
N THR A 90 -10.04 14.33 -1.51
CA THR A 90 -10.71 14.42 -0.20
C THR A 90 -10.38 15.69 0.60
N LYS A 91 -9.11 16.11 0.61
CA LYS A 91 -8.62 17.20 1.48
C LYS A 91 -8.32 18.49 0.72
N SER A 92 -8.09 18.42 -0.59
CA SER A 92 -7.75 19.57 -1.44
C SER A 92 -6.55 20.40 -0.95
N HIS A 93 -5.47 19.71 -0.55
CA HIS A 93 -4.30 20.29 0.10
C HIS A 93 -3.12 20.65 -0.83
N TRP A 94 -3.13 20.19 -2.09
CA TRP A 94 -2.10 20.57 -3.06
C TRP A 94 -2.34 22.00 -3.58
N PRO A 95 -1.28 22.76 -3.88
CA PRO A 95 -1.40 23.98 -4.70
C PRO A 95 -2.08 23.66 -6.04
N ASP A 96 -3.18 24.36 -6.34
CA ASP A 96 -4.06 24.03 -7.47
C ASP A 96 -3.32 24.06 -8.82
N ASP A 97 -2.52 25.10 -9.07
CA ASP A 97 -1.76 25.25 -10.30
C ASP A 97 -0.72 24.13 -10.49
N LEU A 98 0.00 23.78 -9.41
CA LEU A 98 0.96 22.67 -9.44
C LEU A 98 0.26 21.35 -9.79
N TYR A 99 -0.85 21.05 -9.11
CA TYR A 99 -1.58 19.81 -9.33
C TYR A 99 -2.15 19.74 -10.76
N ARG A 100 -2.70 20.84 -11.28
CA ARG A 100 -3.17 20.91 -12.69
C ARG A 100 -2.05 20.66 -13.69
N ARG A 101 -0.85 21.22 -13.47
CA ARG A 101 0.32 20.96 -14.32
C ARG A 101 0.71 19.48 -14.31
N LEU A 102 0.75 18.84 -13.14
CA LEU A 102 1.03 17.41 -13.03
C LEU A 102 0.00 16.53 -13.76
N LEU A 103 -1.29 16.88 -13.66
CA LEU A 103 -2.35 16.18 -14.39
C LEU A 103 -2.28 16.41 -15.90
N ALA A 104 -1.82 17.58 -16.35
CA ALA A 104 -1.59 17.83 -17.77
C ALA A 104 -0.46 16.94 -18.31
N ASP A 105 0.63 16.81 -17.54
CA ASP A 105 1.77 15.93 -17.84
C ASP A 105 1.36 14.46 -17.91
N SER A 106 0.48 14.01 -17.00
CA SER A 106 -0.07 12.64 -16.97
C SER A 106 -0.74 12.24 -18.30
N LYS A 107 -1.25 13.19 -19.09
CA LYS A 107 -1.85 12.88 -20.40
C LYS A 107 -0.84 12.39 -21.44
N GLN A 108 0.44 12.68 -21.25
CA GLN A 108 1.51 12.36 -22.20
C GLN A 108 2.38 11.18 -21.75
N ARG A 109 2.48 10.95 -20.44
CA ARG A 109 3.34 9.92 -19.83
C ARG A 109 2.78 9.48 -18.48
N PRO A 110 3.15 8.29 -17.97
CA PRO A 110 2.79 7.90 -16.61
C PRO A 110 3.27 8.94 -15.59
N LEU A 111 2.33 9.52 -14.84
CA LEU A 111 2.65 10.32 -13.66
C LEU A 111 2.80 9.36 -12.48
N LEU A 112 4.01 9.26 -11.94
CA LEU A 112 4.29 8.42 -10.77
C LEU A 112 4.74 9.28 -9.60
N LEU A 113 4.02 9.15 -8.49
CA LEU A 113 4.19 9.90 -7.25
C LEU A 113 4.39 8.93 -6.09
N ASN A 114 5.31 9.26 -5.17
CA ASN A 114 5.42 8.55 -3.90
C ASN A 114 5.85 9.49 -2.76
N ALA A 115 5.29 9.25 -1.58
CA ALA A 115 5.64 9.92 -0.33
C ALA A 115 6.95 9.34 0.23
N ALA A 116 8.05 10.07 0.04
CA ALA A 116 9.35 9.73 0.58
C ALA A 116 9.43 10.22 2.05
N ARG A 117 8.99 9.34 2.97
CA ARG A 117 8.80 9.68 4.39
C ARG A 117 9.87 9.09 5.31
N VAL A 118 10.22 7.83 5.11
CA VAL A 118 11.11 7.05 6.00
C VAL A 118 12.54 7.55 5.91
N GLU A 119 13.25 7.61 7.03
CA GLU A 119 14.66 8.02 7.09
C GLU A 119 15.51 6.96 7.82
N PRO A 120 16.85 6.91 7.61
CA PRO A 120 17.72 5.95 8.27
C PRO A 120 17.63 5.99 9.80
N GLU A 121 17.69 7.18 10.40
CA GLU A 121 17.72 7.34 11.86
C GLU A 121 16.32 7.35 12.48
N LEU A 122 15.33 7.95 11.80
CA LEU A 122 13.94 8.01 12.30
C LEU A 122 13.22 6.66 12.16
N GLY A 123 13.50 5.92 11.08
CA GLY A 123 12.66 4.80 10.67
C GLY A 123 11.29 5.26 10.15
N SER A 124 10.27 4.42 10.37
CA SER A 124 8.91 4.70 9.89
C SER A 124 8.24 5.80 10.72
N PRO A 125 7.66 6.85 10.09
CA PRO A 125 6.90 7.88 10.80
C PRO A 125 5.71 7.33 11.59
N ALA A 126 5.25 6.11 11.27
CA ALA A 126 4.22 5.41 12.05
C ALA A 126 4.63 5.18 13.52
N ARG A 127 5.92 5.29 13.86
CA ARG A 127 6.46 5.19 15.22
C ARG A 127 6.65 6.55 15.91
N GLY A 128 6.26 7.65 15.25
CA GLY A 128 6.41 9.01 15.77
C GLY A 128 7.75 9.66 15.40
N GLY A 129 7.88 10.94 15.77
CA GLY A 129 9.03 11.78 15.46
C GLY A 129 8.90 12.59 14.16
N LEU A 130 9.89 13.45 13.91
CA LEU A 130 9.95 14.41 12.81
C LEU A 130 11.12 14.08 11.88
N PRO A 131 11.06 14.45 10.58
CA PRO A 131 12.12 14.15 9.64
C PRO A 131 13.36 14.98 9.95
N ALA A 132 14.55 14.42 9.80
CA ALA A 132 15.83 15.13 9.80
C ALA A 132 16.14 15.76 8.42
N THR A 133 15.47 15.32 7.35
CA THR A 133 15.57 15.97 6.03
C THR A 133 15.12 17.43 6.15
N ILE A 134 15.99 18.33 5.71
CA ILE A 134 15.82 19.78 5.85
C ILE A 134 15.43 20.40 4.51
N ALA A 135 14.49 21.34 4.56
CA ALA A 135 14.13 22.22 3.46
C ALA A 135 14.56 23.64 3.82
N ARG A 136 15.63 24.12 3.20
CA ARG A 136 16.15 25.47 3.45
C ARG A 136 15.51 26.49 2.54
N ARG A 137 15.12 27.64 3.08
CA ARG A 137 14.59 28.72 2.24
C ARG A 137 15.69 29.32 1.36
N THR A 138 15.42 29.48 0.06
CA THR A 138 16.31 30.17 -0.88
C THR A 138 15.63 31.41 -1.46
N ALA A 139 16.36 32.19 -2.27
CA ALA A 139 15.80 33.39 -2.91
C ALA A 139 14.62 33.05 -3.84
N ASP A 140 14.69 31.90 -4.52
CA ASP A 140 13.75 31.49 -5.57
C ASP A 140 12.82 30.34 -5.13
N GLY A 141 13.02 29.78 -3.94
CA GLY A 141 12.20 28.68 -3.44
C GLY A 141 12.80 27.95 -2.24
N TRP A 142 13.09 26.66 -2.43
CA TRP A 142 13.59 25.76 -1.38
C TRP A 142 14.76 24.91 -1.86
N SER A 143 15.66 24.58 -0.94
CA SER A 143 16.76 23.64 -1.14
C SER A 143 16.59 22.44 -0.22
N ILE A 144 16.41 21.24 -0.79
CA ILE A 144 16.16 20.01 -0.03
C ILE A 144 17.46 19.22 0.17
N SER A 145 17.74 18.87 1.43
CA SER A 145 18.90 18.05 1.80
C SER A 145 18.53 16.98 2.81
N GLY A 146 18.89 15.73 2.53
CA GLY A 146 18.64 14.59 3.42
C GLY A 146 18.59 13.26 2.68
N ARG A 147 18.20 12.20 3.40
CA ARG A 147 18.15 10.85 2.85
C ARG A 147 16.85 10.15 3.23
N LYS A 148 16.15 9.65 2.23
CA LYS A 148 14.93 8.86 2.39
C LYS A 148 15.20 7.39 2.09
N ARG A 149 14.51 6.51 2.80
CA ARG A 149 14.62 5.05 2.66
C ARG A 149 13.33 4.44 2.15
N PHE A 150 13.47 3.28 1.52
CA PHE A 150 12.35 2.48 1.02
C PHE A 150 11.40 3.29 0.12
N VAL A 151 11.97 4.11 -0.77
CA VAL A 151 11.18 4.94 -1.68
C VAL A 151 10.68 4.07 -2.82
N THR A 152 9.53 3.44 -2.61
CA THR A 152 8.88 2.58 -3.62
C THR A 152 8.79 3.27 -4.97
N GLY A 153 9.26 2.56 -5.98
CA GLY A 153 9.26 2.98 -7.37
C GLY A 153 10.32 4.01 -7.74
N ALA A 154 11.32 4.27 -6.89
CA ALA A 154 12.29 5.37 -7.02
C ALA A 154 12.83 5.56 -8.45
N LEU A 155 13.16 4.46 -9.15
CA LEU A 155 13.71 4.50 -10.51
C LEU A 155 12.74 5.00 -11.59
N GLY A 156 11.43 4.94 -11.34
CA GLY A 156 10.40 5.38 -12.28
C GLY A 156 9.58 6.58 -11.82
N LEU A 157 9.78 7.08 -10.59
CA LEU A 157 9.03 8.22 -10.08
C LEU A 157 9.26 9.45 -10.96
N THR A 158 8.18 10.16 -11.27
CA THR A 158 8.27 11.47 -11.91
C THR A 158 8.55 12.56 -10.89
N HIS A 159 7.98 12.42 -9.69
CA HIS A 159 8.16 13.35 -8.59
C HIS A 159 8.24 12.58 -7.27
N PHE A 160 9.19 13.00 -6.43
CA PHE A 160 9.28 12.57 -5.03
C PHE A 160 8.50 13.56 -4.17
N LEU A 161 7.67 13.06 -3.28
CA LEU A 161 6.97 13.86 -2.27
C LEU A 161 7.74 13.75 -0.96
N VAL A 162 8.72 14.62 -0.80
CA VAL A 162 9.73 14.54 0.26
C VAL A 162 9.22 15.24 1.52
N TRP A 163 9.05 14.48 2.59
CA TRP A 163 8.65 15.07 3.88
C TRP A 163 9.84 15.62 4.62
N SER A 164 9.79 16.90 4.97
CA SER A 164 10.93 17.64 5.52
C SER A 164 10.47 18.67 6.53
N HIS A 165 11.38 19.09 7.40
CA HIS A 165 11.20 20.29 8.22
C HIS A 165 11.93 21.48 7.58
N THR A 166 11.45 22.70 7.82
CA THR A 166 12.05 23.94 7.33
C THR A 166 13.12 24.47 8.30
N ASP A 167 14.10 25.21 7.80
CA ASP A 167 15.10 25.92 8.63
C ASP A 167 14.67 27.30 9.12
N GLU A 168 13.44 27.71 8.79
CA GLU A 168 12.82 28.94 9.25
C GLU A 168 12.55 28.93 10.76
N THR A 169 12.31 30.11 11.34
CA THR A 169 11.87 30.27 12.74
C THR A 169 10.52 30.99 12.77
N PRO A 170 9.44 30.37 13.29
CA PRO A 170 9.38 28.99 13.80
C PRO A 170 9.55 27.94 12.70
N GLU A 171 10.09 26.77 13.07
CA GLU A 171 10.20 25.63 12.15
C GLU A 171 8.81 25.11 11.76
N ARG A 172 8.70 24.60 10.55
CA ARG A 172 7.48 24.04 9.98
C ARG A 172 7.79 22.71 9.32
N VAL A 173 6.80 21.86 9.18
CA VAL A 173 6.95 20.53 8.61
C VAL A 173 5.94 20.38 7.49
N GLY A 174 6.36 19.84 6.34
CA GLY A 174 5.48 19.66 5.20
C GLY A 174 6.07 18.74 4.15
N THR A 175 5.37 18.63 3.02
CA THR A 175 5.77 17.74 1.92
C THR A 175 6.18 18.56 0.70
N PHE A 176 7.40 18.37 0.23
CA PHE A 176 7.99 19.09 -0.89
C PHE A 176 7.92 18.25 -2.16
N VAL A 177 7.44 18.84 -3.25
CA VAL A 177 7.25 18.16 -4.54
C VAL A 177 8.51 18.32 -5.37
N VAL A 178 9.39 17.33 -5.31
CA VAL A 178 10.70 17.35 -5.95
C VAL A 178 10.64 16.60 -7.28
N PRO A 179 10.75 17.28 -8.44
CA PRO A 179 10.79 16.59 -9.73
C PRO A 179 12.03 15.71 -9.83
N ASN A 180 11.86 14.49 -10.34
CA ASN A 180 12.98 13.58 -10.55
C ASN A 180 13.93 14.12 -11.63
N GLY A 181 15.20 13.72 -11.56
CA GLY A 181 16.25 14.14 -12.50
C GLY A 181 16.88 15.51 -12.20
N HIS A 182 16.42 16.23 -11.17
CA HIS A 182 17.11 17.44 -10.71
C HIS A 182 18.53 17.13 -10.20
N LYS A 183 19.45 18.07 -10.41
CA LYS A 183 20.83 17.97 -9.89
C LYS A 183 20.79 17.82 -8.37
N GLY A 184 21.60 16.89 -7.85
CA GLY A 184 21.69 16.59 -6.42
C GLY A 184 20.74 15.48 -5.96
N ILE A 185 19.92 14.90 -6.84
CA ILE A 185 19.16 13.68 -6.56
C ILE A 185 20.04 12.46 -6.89
N HIS A 186 20.21 11.57 -5.91
CA HIS A 186 20.95 10.32 -6.06
C HIS A 186 20.09 9.15 -5.59
N ILE A 187 19.63 8.32 -6.54
CA ILE A 187 18.97 7.05 -6.23
C ILE A 187 20.07 6.03 -5.92
N ILE A 188 20.03 5.47 -4.72
CA ILE A 188 20.98 4.45 -4.27
C ILE A 188 20.33 3.10 -4.53
N GLU A 189 20.76 2.39 -5.58
CA GLU A 189 20.15 1.12 -6.02
C GLU A 189 20.42 -0.06 -5.06
N ASN A 190 19.90 0.02 -3.84
CA ASN A 190 20.17 -0.92 -2.74
C ASN A 190 18.96 -1.78 -2.33
N TRP A 191 17.92 -1.85 -3.16
CA TRP A 191 16.74 -2.67 -2.88
C TRP A 191 17.05 -4.13 -3.21
N ASN A 192 17.18 -4.96 -2.18
CA ASN A 192 17.40 -6.39 -2.31
C ASN A 192 16.50 -7.15 -1.33
N SER A 193 15.23 -7.27 -1.69
CA SER A 193 14.18 -7.86 -0.86
C SER A 193 13.85 -9.30 -1.27
N LEU A 194 13.27 -10.05 -0.33
CA LEU A 194 12.74 -11.39 -0.55
C LEU A 194 11.67 -11.40 -1.65
N GLY A 195 10.60 -10.63 -1.45
CA GLY A 195 9.52 -10.40 -2.42
C GLY A 195 9.42 -8.94 -2.80
N MET A 196 8.45 -8.61 -3.64
CA MET A 196 8.19 -7.26 -4.13
C MET A 196 9.44 -6.68 -4.83
N ARG A 197 10.18 -7.55 -5.54
CA ARG A 197 11.51 -7.26 -6.07
C ARG A 197 11.50 -6.10 -7.06
N ALA A 198 10.48 -6.06 -7.93
CA ALA A 198 10.31 -5.02 -8.93
C ALA A 198 9.80 -3.69 -8.36
N THR A 199 9.48 -3.60 -7.06
CA THR A 199 9.08 -2.31 -6.47
C THR A 199 10.21 -1.28 -6.51
N GLY A 200 11.48 -1.71 -6.59
CA GLY A 200 12.62 -0.82 -6.63
C GLY A 200 12.58 0.21 -5.49
N SER A 201 12.29 -0.26 -4.27
CA SER A 201 12.11 0.59 -3.08
C SER A 201 13.46 1.05 -2.54
N HIS A 202 14.21 1.74 -3.39
CA HIS A 202 15.58 2.20 -3.16
C HIS A 202 15.62 3.36 -2.17
N ASP A 203 16.79 3.58 -1.58
CA ASP A 203 17.05 4.83 -0.87
C ASP A 203 17.27 5.96 -1.88
N VAL A 204 16.90 7.18 -1.50
CA VAL A 204 17.11 8.38 -2.30
C VAL A 204 17.76 9.45 -1.43
N GLU A 205 18.90 9.94 -1.89
CA GLU A 205 19.64 11.04 -1.26
C GLU A 205 19.43 12.34 -2.05
N TYR A 206 19.25 13.43 -1.31
CA TYR A 206 19.05 14.78 -1.82
C TYR A 206 20.19 15.65 -1.30
N VAL A 207 20.93 16.28 -2.21
CA VAL A 207 22.06 17.17 -1.90
C VAL A 207 21.78 18.56 -2.48
N ASN A 208 21.23 19.44 -1.65
CA ASN A 208 20.85 20.81 -1.99
C ASN A 208 20.03 20.89 -3.28
N VAL A 209 18.95 20.12 -3.35
CA VAL A 209 18.08 20.05 -4.52
C VAL A 209 17.16 21.27 -4.53
N GLU A 210 17.38 22.17 -5.47
CA GLU A 210 16.58 23.39 -5.62
C GLU A 210 15.22 23.10 -6.28
N ILE A 211 14.16 23.62 -5.68
CA ILE A 211 12.78 23.56 -6.17
C ILE A 211 12.07 24.92 -5.99
N PRO A 212 11.07 25.25 -6.83
CA PRO A 212 10.29 26.47 -6.71
C PRO A 212 9.54 26.62 -5.38
N ALA A 213 9.22 27.86 -5.00
CA ALA A 213 8.50 28.15 -3.75
C ALA A 213 7.10 27.51 -3.67
N ASP A 214 6.42 27.30 -4.79
CA ASP A 214 5.09 26.69 -4.89
C ASP A 214 5.11 25.16 -4.93
N HIS A 215 6.28 24.52 -4.87
CA HIS A 215 6.46 23.06 -4.81
C HIS A 215 6.35 22.51 -3.38
N VAL A 216 5.37 22.98 -2.62
CA VAL A 216 5.17 22.58 -1.22
C VAL A 216 3.70 22.33 -0.92
N ILE A 217 3.44 21.28 -0.15
CA ILE A 217 2.13 20.83 0.30
C ILE A 217 2.14 20.85 1.83
N ASP A 218 1.13 21.50 2.42
CA ASP A 218 0.87 21.52 3.86
C ASP A 218 2.09 21.82 4.73
N LEU A 219 2.53 23.08 4.79
CA LEU A 219 3.48 23.53 5.82
C LEU A 219 2.73 23.80 7.13
N VAL A 220 2.91 22.91 8.10
CA VAL A 220 2.22 22.96 9.39
C VAL A 220 3.20 23.04 10.55
N ASP A 221 2.68 23.37 11.74
CA ASP A 221 3.44 23.32 12.97
C ASP A 221 3.88 21.88 13.30
N PRO A 222 5.13 21.67 13.79
CA PRO A 222 5.62 20.34 14.12
C PRO A 222 4.75 19.56 15.12
N SER A 223 4.03 20.24 16.02
CA SER A 223 3.16 19.62 17.03
C SER A 223 1.98 18.84 16.43
N VAL A 224 1.58 19.16 15.20
CA VAL A 224 0.47 18.50 14.47
C VAL A 224 0.96 17.70 13.26
N ALA A 225 2.28 17.65 13.02
CA ALA A 225 2.87 17.00 11.84
C ALA A 225 3.06 15.47 11.99
N GLN A 226 2.79 14.92 13.17
CA GLN A 226 2.94 13.49 13.44
C GLN A 226 1.93 12.66 12.65
N GLN A 227 2.34 11.45 12.26
CA GLN A 227 1.45 10.54 11.54
C GLN A 227 0.37 9.98 12.46
N ASP A 228 -0.89 10.24 12.12
CA ASP A 228 -2.02 9.57 12.73
C ASP A 228 -2.28 8.21 12.04
N ASN A 229 -1.87 7.12 12.71
CA ASN A 229 -2.08 5.76 12.21
C ASN A 229 -3.57 5.37 12.13
N ARG A 230 -4.43 5.94 12.99
CA ARG A 230 -5.87 5.65 12.97
C ARG A 230 -6.53 6.32 11.78
N ALA A 231 -6.18 7.57 11.48
CA ALA A 231 -6.68 8.27 10.30
C ALA A 231 -6.32 7.57 8.98
N HIS A 232 -5.19 6.85 8.94
CA HIS A 232 -4.75 6.11 7.75
C HIS A 232 -5.24 4.63 7.72
N ALA A 233 -5.99 4.16 8.72
CA ALA A 233 -6.37 2.75 8.84
C ALA A 233 -7.06 2.22 7.57
N ALA A 234 -8.00 2.99 7.00
CA ALA A 234 -8.75 2.60 5.81
C ALA A 234 -7.85 2.47 4.56
N PHE A 235 -6.91 3.41 4.37
CA PHE A 235 -5.93 3.35 3.27
C PHE A 235 -5.04 2.10 3.40
N ASN A 236 -4.62 1.77 4.62
CA ASN A 236 -3.80 0.58 4.88
C ASN A 236 -4.57 -0.73 4.63
N LEU A 237 -5.87 -0.75 4.93
CA LEU A 237 -6.73 -1.89 4.59
C LEU A 237 -6.92 -2.01 3.07
N ALA A 238 -7.16 -0.91 2.36
CA ALA A 238 -7.24 -0.93 0.90
C ALA A 238 -5.91 -1.40 0.25
N LEU A 239 -4.77 -0.99 0.80
CA LEU A 239 -3.46 -1.48 0.37
C LEU A 239 -3.29 -2.99 0.57
N THR A 240 -3.93 -3.56 1.61
CA THR A 240 -3.91 -5.00 1.89
C THR A 240 -4.54 -5.82 0.77
N ALA A 241 -5.44 -5.22 -0.03
CA ALA A 241 -6.05 -5.86 -1.19
C ALA A 241 -5.03 -6.28 -2.25
N ILE A 242 -3.86 -5.65 -2.34
CA ILE A 242 -2.76 -6.10 -3.22
C ILE A 242 -2.39 -7.56 -2.93
N TYR A 243 -2.27 -7.87 -1.64
CA TYR A 243 -1.87 -9.20 -1.18
C TYR A 243 -3.01 -10.21 -1.26
N LEU A 244 -4.27 -9.75 -1.22
CA LEU A 244 -5.41 -10.57 -1.61
C LEU A 244 -5.27 -11.03 -3.05
N GLY A 245 -4.96 -10.11 -3.98
CA GLY A 245 -4.68 -10.45 -5.38
C GLY A 245 -3.55 -11.48 -5.53
N ALA A 246 -2.45 -11.30 -4.80
CA ALA A 246 -1.34 -12.25 -4.79
C ALA A 246 -1.76 -13.65 -4.31
N ALA A 247 -2.59 -13.73 -3.27
CA ALA A 247 -3.10 -15.00 -2.74
C ALA A 247 -4.12 -15.66 -3.69
N GLU A 248 -4.97 -14.88 -4.35
CA GLU A 248 -5.88 -15.37 -5.39
C GLU A 248 -5.09 -15.96 -6.57
N ALA A 249 -4.00 -15.31 -6.99
CA ALA A 249 -3.09 -15.85 -8.02
C ALA A 249 -2.42 -17.15 -7.57
N ALA A 250 -1.97 -17.23 -6.32
CA ALA A 250 -1.39 -18.44 -5.74
C ALA A 250 -2.42 -19.59 -5.67
N GLN A 251 -3.66 -19.31 -5.28
CA GLN A 251 -4.76 -20.27 -5.27
C GLN A 251 -5.02 -20.80 -6.69
N ALA A 252 -5.11 -19.91 -7.69
CA ALA A 252 -5.32 -20.31 -9.07
C ALA A 252 -4.18 -21.20 -9.60
N ALA A 253 -2.93 -20.86 -9.28
CA ALA A 253 -1.76 -21.66 -9.65
C ALA A 253 -1.77 -23.05 -8.97
N PHE A 254 -2.16 -23.13 -7.69
CA PHE A 254 -2.32 -24.40 -6.97
C PHE A 254 -3.39 -25.29 -7.62
N ILE A 255 -4.55 -24.73 -7.92
CA ILE A 255 -5.67 -25.43 -8.56
C ILE A 255 -5.26 -25.95 -9.94
N ARG A 256 -4.64 -25.09 -10.77
CA ARG A 256 -4.14 -25.47 -12.10
C ARG A 256 -3.17 -26.64 -12.02
N PHE A 257 -2.16 -26.55 -11.14
CA PHE A 257 -1.21 -27.64 -10.94
C PHE A 257 -1.89 -28.96 -10.54
N ALA A 258 -2.88 -28.90 -9.65
CA ALA A 258 -3.61 -30.08 -9.20
C ALA A 258 -4.40 -30.76 -10.33
N HIS A 259 -4.94 -29.98 -11.28
CA HIS A 259 -5.65 -30.50 -12.45
C HIS A 259 -4.73 -31.08 -13.52
N GLU A 260 -3.56 -30.49 -13.72
CA GLU A 260 -2.62 -30.89 -14.77
C GLU A 260 -1.73 -32.07 -14.36
N ARG A 261 -1.41 -32.21 -13.07
CA ARG A 261 -0.49 -33.23 -12.58
C ARG A 261 -1.19 -34.60 -12.49
N VAL A 262 -0.78 -35.52 -13.36
CA VAL A 262 -1.24 -36.93 -13.39
C VAL A 262 -0.08 -37.90 -13.08
N PRO A 263 0.07 -38.41 -11.85
CA PRO A 263 1.06 -39.44 -11.53
C PRO A 263 0.74 -40.78 -12.22
N ALA A 264 1.75 -41.45 -12.76
CA ALA A 264 1.57 -42.70 -13.50
C ALA A 264 0.94 -43.83 -12.66
N ASN A 265 1.26 -43.87 -11.36
CA ASN A 265 0.69 -44.84 -10.43
C ASN A 265 -0.75 -44.52 -10.00
N LEU A 266 -1.22 -43.29 -10.22
CA LEU A 266 -2.57 -42.85 -9.89
C LEU A 266 -3.51 -42.91 -11.10
N GLY A 267 -3.00 -42.62 -12.30
CA GLY A 267 -3.77 -42.70 -13.56
C GLY A 267 -4.81 -41.59 -13.75
N HIS A 268 -4.92 -40.63 -12.83
CA HIS A 268 -5.80 -39.47 -12.92
C HIS A 268 -5.19 -38.23 -12.24
N PRO A 269 -5.74 -37.02 -12.46
CA PRO A 269 -5.24 -35.80 -11.81
C PRO A 269 -5.24 -35.88 -10.29
N ILE A 270 -4.23 -35.28 -9.65
CA ILE A 270 -4.15 -35.22 -8.18
C ILE A 270 -5.28 -34.40 -7.56
N ALA A 271 -5.93 -33.51 -8.32
CA ALA A 271 -7.16 -32.80 -7.92
C ALA A 271 -8.30 -33.71 -7.45
N ARG A 272 -8.29 -35.01 -7.82
CA ARG A 272 -9.30 -35.99 -7.37
C ARG A 272 -8.92 -36.70 -6.07
N THR A 273 -7.76 -36.42 -5.50
CA THR A 273 -7.32 -37.04 -4.24
C THR A 273 -7.84 -36.24 -3.05
N GLU A 274 -8.29 -36.93 -2.00
CA GLU A 274 -8.79 -36.31 -0.75
C GLU A 274 -7.81 -35.31 -0.15
N ARG A 275 -6.50 -35.57 -0.27
CA ARG A 275 -5.45 -34.64 0.18
C ARG A 275 -5.53 -33.30 -0.55
N PHE A 276 -5.64 -33.30 -1.87
CA PHE A 276 -5.67 -32.06 -2.65
C PHE A 276 -7.03 -31.36 -2.59
N ILE A 277 -8.13 -32.11 -2.43
CA ILE A 277 -9.45 -31.54 -2.16
C ILE A 277 -9.44 -30.78 -0.82
N THR A 278 -8.93 -31.40 0.24
CA THR A 278 -8.81 -30.77 1.57
C THR A 278 -7.91 -29.53 1.52
N LEU A 279 -6.74 -29.62 0.89
CA LEU A 279 -5.83 -28.48 0.76
C LEU A 279 -6.47 -27.32 -0.03
N SER A 280 -7.16 -27.63 -1.14
CA SER A 280 -7.87 -26.62 -1.93
C SER A 280 -8.97 -25.93 -1.12
N GLY A 281 -9.71 -26.69 -0.31
CA GLY A 281 -10.75 -26.15 0.57
C GLY A 281 -10.19 -25.21 1.65
N GLU A 282 -9.06 -25.55 2.25
CA GLU A 282 -8.41 -24.69 3.26
C GLU A 282 -7.89 -23.39 2.64
N ILE A 283 -7.28 -23.46 1.46
CA ILE A 283 -6.82 -22.27 0.72
C ILE A 283 -8.03 -21.38 0.38
N ASP A 284 -9.11 -21.96 -0.13
CA ASP A 284 -10.33 -21.23 -0.47
C ASP A 284 -10.97 -20.54 0.74
N LEU A 285 -11.10 -21.26 1.85
CA LEU A 285 -11.63 -20.74 3.10
C LEU A 285 -10.88 -19.47 3.55
N LEU A 286 -9.55 -19.51 3.52
CA LEU A 286 -8.69 -18.41 3.96
C LEU A 286 -8.70 -17.23 2.98
N VAL A 287 -8.62 -17.49 1.67
CA VAL A 287 -8.62 -16.42 0.65
C VAL A 287 -9.99 -15.73 0.59
N SER A 288 -11.08 -16.50 0.52
CA SER A 288 -12.45 -15.98 0.50
C SER A 288 -12.82 -15.28 1.80
N GLY A 289 -12.37 -15.81 2.95
CA GLY A 289 -12.52 -15.15 4.25
C GLY A 289 -11.80 -13.80 4.33
N ALA A 290 -10.55 -13.74 3.86
CA ALA A 290 -9.78 -12.50 3.83
C ALA A 290 -10.42 -11.46 2.90
N ARG A 291 -10.94 -11.91 1.74
CA ARG A 291 -11.69 -11.06 0.80
C ARG A 291 -12.89 -10.42 1.46
N GLU A 292 -13.75 -11.21 2.10
CA GLU A 292 -14.94 -10.72 2.80
C GLU A 292 -14.56 -9.71 3.90
N ILE A 293 -13.53 -10.02 4.70
CA ILE A 293 -13.04 -9.14 5.76
C ILE A 293 -12.59 -7.78 5.21
N ILE A 294 -11.82 -7.77 4.11
CA ILE A 294 -11.28 -6.55 3.52
C ILE A 294 -12.42 -5.65 3.01
N PHE A 295 -13.27 -6.19 2.14
CA PHE A 295 -14.28 -5.38 1.47
C PHE A 295 -15.42 -4.97 2.43
N SER A 296 -15.89 -5.89 3.28
CA SER A 296 -16.92 -5.58 4.27
C SER A 296 -16.47 -4.50 5.26
N ALA A 297 -15.21 -4.49 5.68
CA ALA A 297 -14.71 -3.45 6.59
C ALA A 297 -14.53 -2.08 5.91
N LEU A 298 -14.25 -2.04 4.61
CA LEU A 298 -14.17 -0.80 3.82
C LEU A 298 -15.55 -0.20 3.56
N ASP A 299 -16.57 -1.02 3.31
CA ASP A 299 -17.92 -0.55 2.99
C ASP A 299 -18.69 -0.03 4.21
N ASN A 300 -18.41 -0.56 5.41
CA ASN A 300 -19.26 -0.35 6.60
C ASN A 300 -18.91 0.87 7.48
N HIS A 301 -18.23 1.91 6.97
CA HIS A 301 -17.79 3.10 7.74
C HIS A 301 -17.31 2.75 9.17
N SER A 302 -16.42 1.77 9.25
CA SER A 302 -16.00 1.17 10.53
C SER A 302 -15.05 2.07 11.33
N SER A 303 -15.00 1.87 12.65
CA SER A 303 -13.97 2.53 13.47
C SER A 303 -12.55 2.13 13.04
N ALA A 304 -11.57 2.97 13.33
CA ALA A 304 -10.17 2.71 12.99
C ALA A 304 -9.70 1.36 13.56
N GLU A 305 -10.07 1.01 14.79
CA GLU A 305 -9.67 -0.25 15.42
C GLU A 305 -10.33 -1.47 14.79
N ARG A 306 -11.57 -1.34 14.28
CA ARG A 306 -12.20 -2.43 13.52
C ARG A 306 -11.47 -2.65 12.18
N ILE A 307 -11.09 -1.57 11.51
CA ILE A 307 -10.30 -1.63 10.27
C ILE A 307 -8.90 -2.22 10.51
N ILE A 308 -8.23 -1.82 11.60
CA ILE A 308 -6.92 -2.38 11.99
C ILE A 308 -7.03 -3.89 12.25
N ARG A 309 -8.06 -4.34 12.97
CA ARG A 309 -8.31 -5.79 13.17
C ARG A 309 -8.54 -6.50 11.84
N ALA A 310 -9.38 -5.95 10.97
CA ALA A 310 -9.66 -6.52 9.66
C ALA A 310 -8.38 -6.71 8.84
N ARG A 311 -7.51 -5.68 8.78
CA ARG A 311 -6.22 -5.75 8.11
C ARG A 311 -5.33 -6.89 8.65
N LEU A 312 -5.20 -6.99 9.98
CA LEU A 312 -4.34 -8.01 10.59
C LEU A 312 -4.88 -9.43 10.38
N MET A 313 -6.19 -9.62 10.53
CA MET A 313 -6.85 -10.90 10.31
C MET A 313 -6.71 -11.36 8.86
N ALA A 314 -7.05 -10.48 7.91
CA ALA A 314 -6.90 -10.77 6.49
C ALA A 314 -5.43 -11.04 6.12
N GLY A 315 -4.50 -10.17 6.54
CA GLY A 315 -3.08 -10.34 6.24
C GLY A 315 -2.50 -11.68 6.73
N ARG A 316 -2.91 -12.16 7.90
CA ARG A 316 -2.51 -13.49 8.42
C ARG A 316 -3.09 -14.62 7.58
N GLN A 317 -4.40 -14.58 7.31
CA GLN A 317 -5.08 -15.59 6.47
C GLN A 317 -4.43 -15.71 5.09
N LEU A 318 -4.10 -14.58 4.47
CA LEU A 318 -3.45 -14.54 3.15
C LEU A 318 -2.07 -15.20 3.16
N ARG A 319 -1.24 -14.95 4.19
CA ARG A 319 0.07 -15.61 4.33
C ARG A 319 -0.08 -17.12 4.50
N ASP A 320 -1.02 -17.53 5.35
CA ASP A 320 -1.26 -18.94 5.64
C ASP A 320 -1.76 -19.69 4.41
N ALA A 321 -2.70 -19.10 3.65
CA ALA A 321 -3.22 -19.67 2.41
C ALA A 321 -2.11 -19.93 1.37
N VAL A 322 -1.26 -18.93 1.14
CA VAL A 322 -0.14 -19.06 0.18
C VAL A 322 0.90 -20.07 0.67
N GLN A 323 1.15 -20.12 1.99
CA GLN A 323 2.03 -21.12 2.58
C GLN A 323 1.49 -22.55 2.39
N ILE A 324 0.18 -22.76 2.57
CA ILE A 324 -0.48 -24.05 2.31
C ILE A 324 -0.35 -24.42 0.84
N ALA A 325 -0.58 -23.47 -0.08
CA ALA A 325 -0.43 -23.69 -1.52
C ALA A 325 0.98 -24.19 -1.87
N VAL A 326 2.03 -23.48 -1.43
CA VAL A 326 3.43 -23.84 -1.71
C VAL A 326 3.78 -25.21 -1.11
N ARG A 327 3.50 -25.42 0.17
CA ARG A 327 3.86 -26.68 0.85
C ARG A 327 3.04 -27.86 0.34
N GLY A 328 1.80 -27.63 -0.07
CA GLY A 328 0.86 -28.64 -0.53
C GLY A 328 1.34 -29.38 -1.77
N ILE A 329 1.98 -28.66 -2.71
CA ILE A 329 2.50 -29.24 -3.96
C ILE A 329 3.93 -29.78 -3.86
N GLY A 330 4.66 -29.47 -2.78
CA GLY A 330 6.03 -29.94 -2.56
C GLY A 330 7.07 -29.18 -3.39
N ASN A 331 8.15 -29.87 -3.81
CA ASN A 331 9.26 -29.26 -4.55
C ASN A 331 8.84 -28.38 -5.75
N PRO A 332 7.83 -28.75 -6.58
CA PRO A 332 7.33 -27.88 -7.64
C PRO A 332 6.87 -26.49 -7.17
N GLY A 333 6.39 -26.37 -5.93
CA GLY A 333 5.97 -25.09 -5.36
C GLY A 333 7.10 -24.19 -4.89
N LEU A 334 8.31 -24.72 -4.84
CA LEU A 334 9.54 -23.96 -4.61
C LEU A 334 10.27 -23.65 -5.93
N SER A 335 9.79 -24.16 -7.07
CA SER A 335 10.39 -23.88 -8.38
C SER A 335 9.87 -22.56 -8.95
N ALA A 336 10.78 -21.79 -9.52
CA ALA A 336 10.45 -20.59 -10.29
C ALA A 336 9.61 -20.91 -11.54
N ASP A 337 9.68 -22.13 -12.08
CA ASP A 337 8.95 -22.53 -13.29
C ASP A 337 7.42 -22.44 -13.13
N LEU A 338 6.92 -22.72 -11.92
CA LEU A 338 5.49 -22.65 -11.62
C LEU A 338 5.07 -21.23 -11.18
N GLY A 339 6.03 -20.39 -10.76
CA GLY A 339 5.79 -19.03 -10.29
C GLY A 339 5.09 -18.92 -8.92
N LEU A 340 4.70 -20.05 -8.29
CA LEU A 340 4.00 -20.03 -6.99
C LEU A 340 4.88 -19.47 -5.86
N GLU A 341 6.18 -19.76 -5.90
CA GLU A 341 7.15 -19.27 -4.91
C GLU A 341 7.25 -17.74 -4.89
N ARG A 342 7.05 -17.07 -6.04
CA ARG A 342 6.99 -15.61 -6.13
C ARG A 342 5.86 -15.04 -5.28
N HIS A 343 4.65 -15.58 -5.41
CA HIS A 343 3.51 -15.15 -4.60
C HIS A 343 3.76 -15.38 -3.10
N PHE A 344 4.46 -16.47 -2.75
CA PHE A 344 4.90 -16.72 -1.38
C PHE A 344 5.91 -15.70 -0.87
N ARG A 345 6.87 -15.27 -1.69
CA ARG A 345 7.82 -14.21 -1.34
C ARG A 345 7.11 -12.86 -1.19
N ASP A 346 6.24 -12.52 -2.13
CA ASP A 346 5.54 -11.23 -2.18
C ASP A 346 4.58 -11.04 -1.01
N VAL A 347 3.82 -12.08 -0.63
CA VAL A 347 2.83 -11.99 0.45
C VAL A 347 3.45 -11.73 1.83
N GLN A 348 4.75 -11.98 2.01
CA GLN A 348 5.41 -11.73 3.31
C GLN A 348 5.39 -10.25 3.70
N SER A 349 5.26 -9.34 2.74
CA SER A 349 5.25 -7.90 2.98
C SER A 349 3.95 -7.38 3.62
N VAL A 350 2.85 -8.15 3.61
CA VAL A 350 1.51 -7.70 4.04
C VAL A 350 1.44 -7.16 5.48
N LEU A 351 2.18 -7.79 6.41
CA LEU A 351 2.24 -7.38 7.82
C LEU A 351 3.48 -6.53 8.17
N VAL A 352 4.40 -6.36 7.20
CA VAL A 352 5.62 -5.55 7.35
C VAL A 352 5.38 -4.12 6.88
N HIS A 353 4.53 -3.91 5.88
CA HIS A 353 4.15 -2.58 5.44
C HIS A 353 3.57 -1.77 6.60
N ALA A 354 4.00 -0.51 6.72
CA ALA A 354 3.61 0.33 7.83
C ALA A 354 2.09 0.63 7.84
N PRO A 355 1.46 0.77 9.02
CA PRO A 355 2.01 0.45 10.35
C PRO A 355 2.29 -1.04 10.48
N GLN A 356 3.45 -1.38 11.04
CA GLN A 356 3.83 -2.78 11.27
C GLN A 356 2.84 -3.44 12.25
N GLU A 357 2.79 -4.77 12.21
CA GLU A 357 1.88 -5.57 13.03
C GLU A 357 2.00 -5.25 14.53
N ASP A 358 3.21 -5.11 15.05
CA ASP A 358 3.46 -4.78 16.47
C ASP A 358 2.80 -3.46 16.89
N THR A 359 2.95 -2.43 16.06
CA THR A 359 2.37 -1.09 16.27
C THR A 359 0.85 -1.17 16.23
N SER A 360 0.31 -1.93 15.28
CA SER A 360 -1.13 -2.13 15.11
C SER A 360 -1.73 -2.88 16.30
N ILE A 361 -1.08 -3.95 16.76
CA ILE A 361 -1.50 -4.71 17.95
C ILE A 361 -1.44 -3.84 19.20
N ALA A 362 -0.40 -3.01 19.36
CA ALA A 362 -0.28 -2.10 20.49
C ALA A 362 -1.40 -1.04 20.52
N ILE A 363 -1.83 -0.53 19.35
CA ILE A 363 -3.01 0.35 19.24
C ILE A 363 -4.26 -0.36 19.77
N LEU A 364 -4.50 -1.59 19.33
CA LEU A 364 -5.66 -2.38 19.76
C LEU A 364 -5.63 -2.70 21.25
N GLY A 365 -4.46 -3.04 21.80
CA GLY A 365 -4.29 -3.33 23.21
C GLY A 365 -4.57 -2.12 24.10
N ARG A 366 -4.07 -0.93 23.73
CA ARG A 366 -4.37 0.32 24.45
C ARG A 366 -5.87 0.63 24.40
N GLU A 367 -6.49 0.56 23.23
CA GLU A 367 -7.93 0.82 23.11
C GLU A 367 -8.75 -0.16 23.97
N ALA A 368 -8.34 -1.43 24.10
CA ALA A 368 -9.04 -2.38 24.95
C ALA A 368 -9.01 -1.97 26.44
N PHE A 369 -7.87 -1.49 26.94
CA PHE A 369 -7.79 -0.96 28.30
C PHE A 369 -8.59 0.33 28.48
N ASP A 370 -8.52 1.24 27.50
CA ASP A 370 -9.27 2.50 27.57
C ASP A 370 -10.78 2.26 27.55
N GLN A 371 -11.26 1.29 26.77
CA GLN A 371 -12.66 0.87 26.77
C GLN A 371 -13.12 0.34 28.12
N TRP A 372 -12.31 -0.52 28.75
CA TRP A 372 -12.60 -1.02 30.09
C TRP A 372 -12.71 0.12 31.10
N ASN A 373 -11.74 1.03 31.12
CA ASN A 373 -11.72 2.16 32.04
C ASN A 373 -12.94 3.09 31.87
N ARG A 374 -13.36 3.35 30.63
CA ARG A 374 -14.58 4.12 30.34
C ARG A 374 -15.83 3.42 30.87
N GLN A 375 -15.96 2.12 30.66
CA GLN A 375 -17.11 1.35 31.16
C GLN A 375 -17.18 1.34 32.69
N GLU A 376 -16.04 1.20 33.38
CA GLU A 376 -16.00 1.26 34.84
C GLU A 376 -16.36 2.66 35.37
N ALA A 377 -15.89 3.73 34.71
CA ALA A 377 -16.26 5.09 35.06
C ALA A 377 -17.78 5.35 34.86
N ASP A 378 -18.35 4.85 33.76
CA ASP A 378 -19.79 4.95 33.47
C ASP A 378 -20.63 4.21 34.51
N ARG A 379 -20.20 3.01 34.93
CA ARG A 379 -20.85 2.23 36.01
C ARG A 379 -20.83 2.99 37.34
N ALA A 380 -19.67 3.50 37.75
CA ALA A 380 -19.54 4.28 38.98
C ALA A 380 -20.41 5.56 38.96
N CYS A 381 -20.51 6.23 37.81
CA CYS A 381 -21.37 7.39 37.64
C CYS A 381 -22.86 7.02 37.76
N ALA A 382 -23.29 5.91 37.13
CA ALA A 382 -24.67 5.43 37.20
C ALA A 382 -25.09 5.05 38.64
N GLU A 383 -24.20 4.41 39.40
CA GLU A 383 -24.43 4.09 40.81
C GLU A 383 -24.56 5.34 41.69
N THR A 384 -23.76 6.37 41.42
CA THR A 384 -23.83 7.67 42.11
C THR A 384 -25.18 8.35 41.85
N VAL A 385 -25.64 8.37 40.59
CA VAL A 385 -26.95 8.96 40.21
C VAL A 385 -28.12 8.20 40.84
N GLN A 386 -28.05 6.87 40.92
CA GLN A 386 -29.08 6.07 41.61
C GLN A 386 -29.11 6.33 43.12
N THR A 387 -27.95 6.54 43.74
CA THR A 387 -27.86 6.84 45.18
C THR A 387 -28.46 8.20 45.51
N VAL A 388 -28.19 9.22 44.68
CA VAL A 388 -28.79 10.57 44.82
C VAL A 388 -30.31 10.54 44.61
N ARG A 389 -30.82 9.76 43.66
CA ARG A 389 -32.27 9.61 43.43
C ARG A 389 -33.03 8.86 44.53
N LYS A 390 -32.36 8.01 45.31
CA LYS A 390 -32.97 7.30 46.45
C LYS A 390 -32.96 8.12 47.74
N SER A 391 -32.17 9.19 47.78
CA SER A 391 -31.99 10.06 48.96
C SER A 391 -32.70 11.42 48.82
N ALA A 392 -33.33 11.68 47.67
CA ALA A 392 -34.34 12.71 47.45
C ALA A 392 -35.73 12.06 47.44
#